data_AF-A0ABD0PBW8-F1
#
_entry.id   AF-A0ABD0PBW8-F1
#
_cell.length_a   1.000
_cell.length_b   1.000
_cell.length_c   1.000
_cell.angle_alpha   90.00
_cell.angle_beta   90.00
_cell.angle_gamma   90.00
#
_symmetry.space_group_name_H-M   'P 1'
#
loop_
_entity.id
_entity.type
_entity.pdbx_description
1 polymer ?
#
loop_
_entity_poly.entity_id
_entity_poly.type
_entity_poly.pdbx_seq_one_letter_code
_entity_poly.pdbx_strand_id
1 'polypeptide(L)'
;DLKRVNLAQVDRPRVDIECAGKGVQSALIQNYKKNPNFSTLVKWFEVDLPENELLHPPLNIRVVDCRAFGRYTLVGSHAVTSLRKFIYRPSDKSVSNWSAM
;
A
#
# COMPACT_ATOMS: atom_id res chain seq x y z
N ASP A 1 23.97 -22.59 -11.76
CA ASP A 1 22.87 -22.18 -12.65
C ASP A 1 21.96 -21.14 -12.02
N LEU A 2 22.01 -19.90 -12.49
CA LEU A 2 20.99 -18.90 -12.19
C LEU A 2 19.80 -19.17 -13.11
N LYS A 3 18.68 -19.64 -12.53
CA LYS A 3 17.41 -19.78 -13.25
C LYS A 3 17.10 -18.46 -13.96
N ARG A 4 16.93 -18.50 -15.28
CA ARG A 4 16.41 -17.38 -16.08
C ARG A 4 15.14 -16.87 -15.41
N VAL A 5 15.22 -15.74 -14.74
CA VAL A 5 14.05 -15.05 -14.19
C VAL A 5 13.26 -14.56 -15.38
N ASN A 6 12.11 -15.16 -15.63
CA ASN A 6 11.21 -14.73 -16.69
C ASN A 6 10.61 -13.38 -16.26
N LEU A 7 11.26 -12.28 -16.65
CA LEU A 7 10.74 -10.93 -16.44
C LEU A 7 9.56 -10.72 -17.39
N ALA A 8 8.39 -11.19 -16.98
CA ALA A 8 7.16 -10.99 -17.74
C ALA A 8 6.98 -9.49 -17.99
N GLN A 9 6.71 -9.11 -19.24
CA GLN A 9 6.43 -7.73 -19.58
C GLN A 9 5.23 -7.22 -18.75
N VAL A 10 5.42 -6.09 -18.09
CA VAL A 10 4.39 -5.35 -17.36
C VAL A 10 3.88 -4.23 -18.25
N ASP A 11 2.56 -4.08 -18.34
CA ASP A 11 1.94 -3.05 -19.18
C ASP A 11 0.89 -2.26 -18.40
N ARG A 12 -0.02 -2.96 -17.70
CA ARG A 12 -1.14 -2.34 -16.99
C ARG A 12 -1.17 -2.71 -15.51
N PRO A 13 -0.22 -2.21 -14.70
CA PRO A 13 -0.14 -2.56 -13.30
C PRO A 13 -1.22 -1.88 -12.46
N ARG A 14 -1.62 -2.57 -11.39
CA ARG A 14 -2.47 -2.10 -10.29
C ARG A 14 -1.84 -2.54 -8.98
N VAL A 15 -2.05 -1.76 -7.93
CA VAL A 15 -1.63 -2.10 -6.56
C VAL A 15 -2.86 -2.44 -5.75
N ASP A 16 -2.83 -3.59 -5.09
CA ASP A 16 -3.82 -4.03 -4.13
C ASP A 16 -3.19 -3.95 -2.74
N ILE A 17 -3.85 -3.22 -1.84
CA ILE A 17 -3.46 -3.12 -0.43
C ILE A 17 -4.52 -3.84 0.38
N GLU A 18 -4.10 -4.70 1.30
CA GLU A 18 -4.97 -5.44 2.19
C GLU A 18 -4.41 -5.43 3.61
N CYS A 19 -5.30 -5.29 4.59
CA CYS A 19 -4.99 -5.46 6.00
C CYS A 19 -6.26 -5.92 6.73
N ALA A 20 -6.11 -6.87 7.66
CA ALA A 20 -7.22 -7.40 8.45
C ALA A 20 -8.42 -7.91 7.62
N GLY A 21 -8.17 -8.43 6.41
CA GLY A 21 -9.21 -8.91 5.50
C GLY A 21 -9.98 -7.81 4.75
N LYS A 22 -9.66 -6.53 4.98
CA LYS A 22 -10.19 -5.39 4.23
C LYS A 22 -9.10 -4.83 3.32
N GLY A 23 -9.46 -4.18 2.24
CA GLY A 23 -8.46 -3.67 1.30
C GLY A 23 -8.99 -2.69 0.28
N VAL A 24 -8.05 -2.12 -0.45
CA VAL A 24 -8.31 -1.14 -1.50
C VAL A 24 -7.42 -1.42 -2.71
N GLN A 25 -7.93 -1.10 -3.89
CA GLN A 25 -7.19 -1.23 -5.15
C GLN A 25 -6.88 0.16 -5.69
N SER A 26 -5.67 0.36 -6.19
CA SER A 26 -5.28 1.58 -6.90
C SER A 26 -6.08 1.75 -8.20
N ALA A 27 -5.97 2.93 -8.81
CA ALA A 27 -6.31 3.06 -10.22
C ALA A 27 -5.39 2.18 -11.08
N LEU A 28 -5.88 1.73 -12.23
CA LEU A 28 -5.07 1.02 -13.22
C LEU A 28 -4.14 2.01 -13.91
N ILE A 29 -2.84 1.70 -13.98
CA ILE A 29 -1.93 2.39 -14.89
C ILE A 29 -2.18 1.83 -16.29
N GLN A 30 -2.61 2.66 -17.24
CA GLN A 30 -3.00 2.18 -18.59
C GLN A 30 -1.80 1.84 -19.49
N ASN A 31 -0.67 2.50 -19.27
CA ASN A 31 0.56 2.22 -19.99
C ASN A 31 1.76 2.60 -19.11
N TYR A 32 2.28 1.60 -18.40
CA TYR A 32 3.36 1.78 -17.44
C TYR A 32 4.63 2.34 -18.07
N LYS A 33 4.95 1.91 -19.30
CA LYS A 33 6.15 2.36 -20.02
C LYS A 33 6.09 3.85 -20.39
N LYS A 34 4.90 4.38 -20.67
CA LYS A 34 4.70 5.78 -21.05
C LYS A 34 4.49 6.69 -19.84
N ASN A 35 3.72 6.24 -18.85
CA ASN A 35 3.47 7.00 -17.63
C ASN A 35 3.32 6.05 -16.42
N PRO A 36 4.36 5.89 -15.60
CA PRO A 36 4.35 4.96 -14.47
C PRO A 36 3.64 5.50 -13.21
N ASN A 37 2.80 6.54 -13.33
CA ASN A 37 2.11 7.17 -12.20
C ASN A 37 0.63 6.75 -12.12
N PHE A 38 0.11 6.62 -10.89
CA PHE A 38 -1.32 6.47 -10.65
C PHE A 38 -2.05 7.79 -10.91
N SER A 39 -3.23 7.71 -11.53
CA SER A 39 -4.11 8.88 -11.70
C SER A 39 -4.81 9.31 -10.41
N THR A 40 -4.98 8.39 -9.45
CA THR A 40 -5.51 8.66 -8.11
C THR A 40 -4.40 8.45 -7.09
N LEU A 41 -3.98 9.52 -6.43
CA LEU A 41 -2.82 9.51 -5.53
C LEU A 41 -3.15 8.99 -4.13
N VAL A 42 -4.39 9.17 -3.68
CA VAL A 42 -4.81 8.82 -2.32
C VAL A 42 -6.06 7.95 -2.37
N LYS A 43 -6.00 6.84 -1.65
CA LYS A 43 -7.15 6.01 -1.29
C LYS A 43 -6.98 5.54 0.15
N TRP A 44 -8.09 5.26 0.79
CA TRP A 44 -8.13 4.77 2.17
C TRP A 44 -9.22 3.70 2.31
N PHE A 45 -9.11 2.93 3.37
CA PHE A 45 -10.12 1.99 3.83
C PHE A 45 -10.01 1.91 5.35
N GLU A 46 -11.13 1.61 6.00
CA GLU A 46 -11.18 1.45 7.45
C GLU A 46 -10.96 0.00 7.85
N VAL A 47 -10.24 -0.21 8.95
CA VAL A 47 -10.00 -1.53 9.55
C VAL A 47 -10.19 -1.45 11.05
N ASP A 48 -10.76 -2.52 11.60
CA ASP A 48 -10.85 -2.71 13.04
C ASP A 48 -9.58 -3.42 13.50
N LEU A 49 -8.86 -2.81 14.43
CA LEU A 49 -7.57 -3.30 14.90
C LEU A 49 -7.62 -3.55 16.42
N PRO A 50 -6.90 -4.55 16.93
CA PRO A 50 -6.75 -4.73 18.37
C PRO A 50 -6.15 -3.48 19.03
N GLU A 51 -6.53 -3.20 20.28
CA GLU A 51 -5.94 -2.12 21.08
C GLU A 51 -4.43 -2.30 21.26
N ASN A 52 -4.00 -3.55 21.45
CA ASN A 52 -2.58 -3.86 21.52
C ASN A 52 -1.93 -3.81 20.13
N GLU A 53 -1.14 -2.76 19.87
CA GLU A 53 -0.41 -2.56 18.62
C GLU A 53 0.57 -3.69 18.24
N LEU A 54 0.92 -4.61 19.15
CA LEU A 54 1.77 -5.79 18.81
C LEU A 54 0.98 -6.80 17.97
N LEU A 55 -0.34 -6.82 18.12
CA LEU A 55 -1.23 -7.80 17.52
C LEU A 55 -1.88 -7.27 16.25
N HIS A 56 -1.49 -6.08 15.78
CA HIS A 56 -1.96 -5.56 14.52
C HIS A 56 -1.55 -6.50 13.38
N PRO A 57 -2.49 -6.93 12.52
CA PRO A 57 -2.17 -7.76 11.38
C PRO A 57 -1.24 -7.03 10.39
N PRO A 58 -0.50 -7.77 9.56
CA PRO A 58 0.34 -7.17 8.54
C PRO A 58 -0.50 -6.42 7.50
N LEU A 59 0.11 -5.42 6.86
CA LEU A 59 -0.44 -4.78 5.67
C LEU A 59 0.27 -5.32 4.43
N ASN A 60 -0.48 -6.02 3.61
CA ASN A 60 -0.02 -6.66 2.40
C ASN A 60 -0.17 -5.71 1.22
N ILE A 61 0.91 -5.54 0.47
CA ILE A 61 0.97 -4.74 -0.76
C ILE A 61 1.26 -5.71 -1.90
N ARG A 62 0.39 -5.75 -2.90
CA ARG A 62 0.54 -6.62 -4.07
C ARG A 62 0.44 -5.79 -5.33
N VAL A 63 1.39 -5.98 -6.23
CA VAL A 63 1.36 -5.41 -7.57
C VAL A 63 0.93 -6.50 -8.54
N VAL A 64 -0.14 -6.27 -9.28
CA VAL A 64 -0.64 -7.18 -10.31
C VAL A 64 -0.62 -6.47 -11.66
N ASP A 65 -0.24 -7.20 -12.72
CA ASP A 65 -0.40 -6.76 -14.10
C ASP A 65 -1.76 -7.25 -14.62
N CYS A 66 -2.62 -6.31 -14.98
CA CYS A 66 -3.95 -6.59 -15.50
C CYS A 66 -3.87 -6.85 -17.01
N ARG A 67 -4.13 -8.08 -17.43
CA ARG A 67 -4.06 -8.52 -18.83
C ARG A 67 -5.44 -8.61 -19.46
N ALA A 68 -5.48 -8.94 -20.74
CA ALA A 68 -6.74 -9.19 -21.44
C ALA A 68 -7.51 -10.34 -20.77
N PHE A 69 -8.83 -10.39 -21.02
CA PHE A 69 -9.73 -11.45 -20.51
C PHE A 69 -9.75 -11.60 -18.98
N GLY A 70 -9.56 -10.50 -18.24
CA GLY A 70 -9.66 -10.49 -16.77
C GLY A 70 -8.51 -11.22 -16.06
N ARG A 71 -7.44 -11.59 -16.77
CA ARG A 71 -6.30 -12.28 -16.16
C ARG A 71 -5.43 -11.29 -15.37
N TYR A 72 -5.05 -11.68 -14.15
CA TYR A 72 -4.09 -10.95 -13.33
C TYR A 72 -2.82 -11.78 -13.14
N THR A 73 -1.66 -11.17 -13.36
CA THR A 73 -0.35 -11.79 -13.08
C THR A 73 0.29 -11.04 -11.91
N LEU A 74 0.71 -11.75 -10.85
CA LEU A 74 1.46 -11.12 -9.77
C LEU A 74 2.82 -10.66 -10.30
N VAL A 75 3.10 -9.37 -10.13
CA VAL A 75 4.37 -8.72 -10.51
C VAL A 75 5.31 -8.66 -9.31
N GLY A 76 4.77 -8.37 -8.13
CA GLY A 76 5.53 -8.29 -6.90
C GLY A 76 4.63 -8.20 -5.68
N SER A 77 5.18 -8.47 -4.52
CA SER A 77 4.48 -8.38 -3.24
C SER A 77 5.43 -7.95 -2.14
N HIS A 78 4.89 -7.21 -1.18
CA HIS A 78 5.58 -6.84 0.04
C HIS A 78 4.60 -6.86 1.21
N ALA A 79 5.07 -7.24 2.39
CA ALA A 79 4.27 -7.21 3.61
C ALA A 79 4.92 -6.27 4.62
N VAL A 80 4.18 -5.26 5.05
CA VAL A 80 4.51 -4.46 6.21
C VAL A 80 4.10 -5.25 7.45
N THR A 81 5.07 -5.88 8.10
CA THR A 81 4.83 -6.81 9.21
C THR A 81 4.40 -6.13 10.51
N SER A 82 4.63 -4.82 10.63
CA SER A 82 4.21 -4.04 11.80
C SER A 82 3.82 -2.63 11.37
N LEU A 83 2.59 -2.25 11.74
CA LEU A 83 2.04 -0.92 11.47
C LEU A 83 2.57 0.17 12.41
N ARG A 84 3.22 -0.20 13.51
CA ARG A 84 3.64 0.72 14.60
C ARG A 84 4.43 1.94 14.15
N LYS A 85 5.27 1.78 13.12
CA LYS A 85 6.10 2.85 12.55
C LYS A 85 5.31 3.82 11.66
N PHE A 86 4.11 3.43 11.25
CA PHE A 86 3.25 4.15 10.31
C PHE A 86 2.00 4.73 10.98
N ILE A 87 1.84 4.54 12.30
CA ILE A 87 0.77 5.17 13.08
C ILE A 87 1.12 6.65 13.24
N TYR A 88 0.27 7.52 12.70
CA TYR A 88 0.36 8.94 12.93
C TYR A 88 -0.01 9.25 14.39
N ARG A 89 0.94 9.81 15.13
CA ARG A 89 0.71 10.37 16.47
C ARG A 89 0.80 11.88 16.34
N PRO A 90 -0.29 12.64 16.50
CA PRO A 90 -0.21 14.10 16.49
C PRO A 90 0.76 14.56 17.59
N SER A 91 1.56 15.59 17.31
CA SER A 91 2.40 16.17 18.35
C SER A 91 1.53 16.96 19.33
N ASP A 92 1.79 16.80 20.62
CA ASP A 92 1.20 17.62 21.68
C ASP A 92 1.71 19.06 21.53
N LYS A 93 1.10 19.83 20.64
CA LYS A 93 1.20 21.29 20.65
C LYS A 93 0.17 21.83 21.64
N SER A 94 0.24 21.42 22.90
CA SER A 94 -0.44 22.15 23.97
C SER A 94 0.31 23.45 24.20
N VAL A 95 -0.35 24.56 23.89
CA VAL A 95 0.03 25.95 24.10
C VAL A 95 0.75 26.17 25.43
N SER A 96 2.00 26.64 25.40
CA SER A 96 2.69 27.22 26.55
C SER A 96 3.45 28.47 26.15
N ASN A 97 2.76 29.62 26.10
CA ASN A 97 3.43 30.92 26.11
C ASN A 97 2.51 32.04 26.62
N TRP A 98 2.14 32.02 27.91
CA TRP A 98 1.58 33.19 28.63
C TRP A 98 1.85 33.13 30.14
N SER A 99 3.09 32.83 30.54
CA SER A 99 3.50 33.00 31.94
C SER A 99 4.96 33.47 32.02
N ALA A 100 5.19 34.66 31.46
CA ALA A 100 6.33 35.50 31.78
C ALA A 100 5.85 36.97 31.75
N MET A 101 4.94 37.28 32.67
CA MET A 101 4.66 38.62 33.20
C MET A 101 4.39 38.47 34.69
#